data_AF-A0A6M1QPS1-F1
#
_entry.id   AF-A0A6M1QPS1-F1
#
_cell.length_a   1.000
_cell.length_b   1.000
_cell.length_c   1.000
_cell.angle_alpha   90.00
_cell.angle_beta   90.00
_cell.angle_gamma   90.00
#
_symmetry.space_group_name_H-M   'P 1'
#
loop_
_entity.id
_entity.type
_entity.pdbx_description
1 polymer ?
#
loop_
_entity_poly.entity_id
_entity_poly.type
_entity_poly.pdbx_seq_one_letter_code
_entity_poly.pdbx_strand_id
1 'polypeptide(L)'
;MDAARASSGNLNGLWLSRYSYFSDSRGEHLHGEHTVRLHHTGSRLRSTTDPGAGESRLALDLTVNGAIATGIWNERTDPTGYYRGAVYHGTIQLIISPHARAMNGRWLGFGKDFVVNSGDWHLEWIEA
;
A
#
# COMPACT_ATOMS: atom_id res chain seq x y z
N MET A 1 0.95 20.26 20.24
CA MET A 1 2.38 19.92 20.10
C MET A 1 2.57 19.27 18.74
N ASP A 2 3.55 19.76 17.98
CA ASP A 2 3.65 19.68 16.52
C ASP A 2 3.94 18.28 15.97
N ALA A 3 2.90 17.58 15.51
CA ALA A 3 3.06 16.44 14.59
C ALA A 3 3.52 16.90 13.17
N ALA A 4 3.51 18.21 12.92
CA ALA A 4 3.82 18.80 11.62
C ALA A 4 5.32 18.95 11.34
N ARG A 5 6.21 18.71 12.32
CA ARG A 5 7.65 18.99 12.19
C ARG A 5 8.56 17.77 12.05
N ALA A 6 8.00 16.57 12.02
CA ALA A 6 8.79 15.35 11.87
C ALA A 6 8.47 14.65 10.54
N SER A 7 9.54 14.32 9.80
CA SER A 7 9.65 13.48 8.60
C SER A 7 9.09 13.97 7.25
N SER A 8 9.59 15.09 6.71
CA SER A 8 9.63 15.30 5.25
C SER A 8 10.88 14.67 4.61
N GLY A 9 11.19 13.43 5.00
CA GLY A 9 12.33 12.70 4.43
C GLY A 9 12.11 12.37 2.95
N ASN A 10 13.18 12.13 2.21
CA ASN A 10 13.08 11.62 0.85
C ASN A 10 12.45 10.22 0.88
N LEU A 11 11.21 10.10 0.38
CA LEU A 11 10.47 8.83 0.30
C LEU A 11 10.70 8.08 -1.03
N ASN A 12 11.44 8.68 -1.97
CA ASN A 12 11.74 8.06 -3.26
C ASN A 12 12.65 6.84 -3.05
N GLY A 13 12.27 5.67 -3.56
CA GLY A 13 13.09 4.48 -3.41
C GLY A 13 12.30 3.19 -3.61
N LEU A 14 12.94 2.07 -3.28
CA LEU A 14 12.31 0.76 -3.28
C LEU A 14 11.78 0.43 -1.88
N TRP A 15 10.56 -0.07 -1.81
CA TRP A 15 9.86 -0.34 -0.56
C TRP A 15 9.20 -1.71 -0.61
N LEU A 16 9.22 -2.42 0.51
CA LEU A 16 8.44 -3.62 0.73
C LEU A 16 7.05 -3.22 1.24
N SER A 17 6.01 -3.56 0.49
CA SER A 17 4.61 -3.35 0.84
C SER A 17 4.01 -4.64 1.36
N ARG A 18 3.53 -4.66 2.60
CA ARG A 18 2.82 -5.79 3.21
C ARG A 18 1.46 -5.34 3.73
N TYR A 19 0.41 -6.04 3.36
CA TYR A 19 -0.94 -5.77 3.85
C TYR A 19 -1.65 -7.06 4.27
N SER A 20 -2.54 -6.96 5.25
CA SER A 20 -3.36 -8.07 5.72
C SER A 20 -4.81 -7.94 5.23
N TYR A 21 -5.46 -9.08 4.97
CA TYR A 21 -6.87 -9.14 4.62
C TYR A 21 -7.49 -10.47 5.06
N PHE A 22 -8.81 -10.49 5.30
CA PHE A 22 -9.54 -11.74 5.48
C PHE A 22 -10.09 -12.21 4.13
N SER A 23 -9.90 -13.48 3.79
CA SER A 23 -10.45 -14.07 2.58
C SER A 23 -11.71 -14.86 2.90
N ASP A 24 -12.88 -14.29 2.60
CA ASP A 24 -14.17 -14.96 2.85
C ASP A 24 -14.30 -16.30 2.14
N SER A 25 -13.69 -16.45 0.96
CA SER A 25 -13.72 -17.70 0.19
C SER A 25 -12.79 -18.77 0.74
N ARG A 26 -11.77 -18.38 1.52
CA ARG A 26 -10.79 -19.30 2.12
C ARG A 26 -10.94 -19.45 3.63
N GLY A 27 -11.74 -18.59 4.28
CA GLY A 27 -12.02 -18.62 5.70
C GLY A 27 -10.80 -18.33 6.58
N GLU A 28 -9.80 -17.58 6.07
CA GLU A 28 -8.53 -17.34 6.75
C GLU A 28 -8.01 -15.91 6.55
N HIS A 29 -7.16 -15.46 7.48
CA HIS A 29 -6.40 -14.22 7.34
C HIS A 29 -5.17 -14.46 6.47
N LEU A 30 -5.04 -13.68 5.42
CA LEU A 30 -3.96 -13.72 4.45
C LEU A 30 -3.19 -12.41 4.46
N HIS A 31 -2.03 -12.45 3.82
CA HIS A 31 -1.22 -11.27 3.54
C HIS A 31 -0.90 -11.19 2.05
N GLY A 32 -0.80 -9.97 1.53
CA GLY A 32 -0.18 -9.68 0.25
C GLY A 32 1.15 -8.97 0.48
N GLU A 33 2.12 -9.27 -0.38
CA GLU A 33 3.46 -8.69 -0.33
C GLU A 33 3.89 -8.27 -1.73
N HIS A 34 4.40 -7.04 -1.84
CA HIS A 34 4.93 -6.53 -3.10
C HIS A 34 6.12 -5.62 -2.85
N THR A 35 7.15 -5.74 -3.69
CA THR A 35 8.17 -4.71 -3.82
C THR A 35 7.65 -3.61 -4.75
N VAL A 36 7.61 -2.38 -4.25
CA VAL A 36 7.08 -1.20 -4.97
C VAL A 36 8.11 -0.08 -5.03
N ARG A 37 8.15 0.64 -6.15
CA ARG A 37 8.97 1.85 -6.28
C ARG A 37 8.14 3.07 -5.96
N LEU A 38 8.52 3.82 -4.92
CA LEU A 38 7.89 5.09 -4.58
C LEU A 38 8.55 6.25 -5.32
N HIS A 39 7.71 7.13 -5.85
CA HIS A 39 8.07 8.41 -6.45
C HIS A 39 7.37 9.53 -5.68
N HIS A 40 8.16 10.36 -4.99
CA HIS A 40 7.71 11.49 -4.17
C HIS A 40 8.03 12.80 -4.89
N THR A 41 7.00 13.57 -5.25
CA THR A 41 7.13 14.87 -5.92
C THR A 41 6.12 15.86 -5.34
N GLY A 42 6.62 16.95 -4.74
CA GLY A 42 5.77 17.87 -3.99
C GLY A 42 5.07 17.15 -2.84
N SER A 43 3.74 17.27 -2.76
CA SER A 43 2.93 16.50 -1.80
C SER A 43 2.46 15.15 -2.33
N ARG A 44 2.77 14.77 -3.56
CA ARG A 44 2.28 13.51 -4.15
C ARG A 44 3.29 12.39 -4.00
N LEU A 45 2.80 11.24 -3.57
CA LEU A 45 3.56 10.00 -3.42
C LEU A 45 2.86 8.91 -4.22
N ARG A 46 3.50 8.42 -5.27
CA ARG A 46 2.95 7.37 -6.14
C ARG A 46 3.83 6.14 -6.11
N SER A 47 3.24 4.95 -6.19
CA SER A 47 3.97 3.74 -6.49
C SER A 47 3.30 2.86 -7.51
N THR A 48 4.13 2.04 -8.14
CA THR A 48 3.73 0.84 -8.86
C THR A 48 4.70 -0.27 -8.51
N THR A 49 4.24 -1.51 -8.52
CA THR A 49 5.13 -2.68 -8.61
C THR A 49 5.95 -2.61 -9.89
N ASP A 50 7.18 -3.12 -9.85
CA ASP A 50 7.95 -3.29 -11.08
C ASP A 50 7.20 -4.28 -12.01
N PRO A 51 7.12 -4.04 -13.32
CA PRO A 51 6.31 -4.84 -14.23
C PRO A 51 6.96 -6.19 -14.52
N GLY A 52 6.81 -7.15 -13.61
CA GLY A 52 6.98 -8.58 -13.87
C GLY A 52 5.80 -9.17 -14.64
N ALA A 53 6.06 -10.11 -15.55
CA ALA A 53 5.00 -10.84 -16.25
C ALA A 53 4.39 -11.90 -15.32
N GLY A 54 3.06 -11.97 -15.24
CA GLY A 54 2.36 -13.02 -14.47
C GLY A 54 2.29 -12.77 -12.96
N GLU A 55 2.54 -11.55 -12.49
CA GLU A 55 2.44 -11.20 -11.07
C GLU A 55 1.29 -10.22 -10.82
N SER A 56 0.80 -10.21 -9.58
CA SER A 56 -0.10 -9.16 -9.11
C SER A 56 0.56 -7.79 -9.24
N ARG A 57 -0.21 -6.79 -9.67
CA ARG A 57 0.24 -5.40 -9.79
C ARG A 57 -0.46 -4.51 -8.79
N LEU A 58 0.32 -3.96 -7.89
CA LEU A 58 -0.13 -3.01 -6.87
C LEU A 58 0.30 -1.58 -7.26
N ALA A 59 -0.62 -0.63 -7.11
CA ALA A 59 -0.37 0.79 -7.26
C ALA A 59 -0.93 1.59 -6.07
N LEU A 60 -0.19 2.62 -5.67
CA LEU A 60 -0.62 3.62 -4.67
C LEU A 60 -0.59 5.01 -5.29
N ASP A 61 -1.61 5.82 -4.99
CA ASP A 61 -1.62 7.26 -5.27
C ASP A 61 -2.04 8.02 -4.02
N LEU A 62 -1.06 8.65 -3.38
CA LEU A 62 -1.16 9.23 -2.05
C LEU A 62 -0.78 10.71 -2.07
N THR A 63 -1.37 11.45 -1.14
CA THR A 63 -0.95 12.79 -0.75
C THR A 63 -0.33 12.76 0.63
N VAL A 64 0.83 13.43 0.77
CA VAL A 64 1.59 13.57 2.00
C VAL A 64 1.32 14.96 2.60
N ASN A 65 0.94 15.00 3.87
CA ASN A 65 0.82 16.21 4.68
C ASN A 65 1.44 15.96 6.07
N GLY A 66 2.60 16.56 6.32
CA GLY A 66 3.41 16.27 7.50
C GLY A 66 3.80 14.78 7.54
N ALA A 67 3.52 14.11 8.66
CA ALA A 67 3.77 12.68 8.84
C ALA A 67 2.63 11.78 8.32
N ILE A 68 1.61 12.32 7.64
CA ILE A 68 0.46 11.54 7.17
C ILE A 68 0.52 11.38 5.65
N ALA A 69 0.46 10.15 5.17
CA ALA A 69 0.25 9.83 3.75
C ALA A 69 -1.12 9.17 3.58
N THR A 70 -2.00 9.75 2.76
CA THR A 70 -3.37 9.25 2.57
C THR A 70 -3.76 9.28 1.10
N GLY A 71 -4.62 8.37 0.66
CA GLY A 71 -5.07 8.32 -0.71
C GLY A 71 -5.70 6.98 -1.07
N ILE A 72 -5.38 6.47 -2.25
CA ILE A 72 -5.99 5.26 -2.80
C ILE A 72 -4.94 4.18 -3.08
N TRP A 73 -5.41 2.94 -3.04
CA TRP A 73 -4.70 1.77 -3.51
C TRP A 73 -5.52 1.05 -4.57
N ASN A 74 -4.84 0.42 -5.54
CA ASN A 74 -5.44 -0.48 -6.51
C ASN A 74 -4.52 -1.68 -6.71
N GLU A 75 -5.11 -2.86 -6.73
CA GLU A 75 -4.40 -4.07 -7.09
C GLU A 75 -5.15 -4.85 -8.16
N ARG A 76 -4.42 -5.25 -9.20
CA ARG A 76 -4.84 -6.32 -10.10
C ARG A 76 -4.09 -7.59 -9.73
N THR A 77 -4.80 -8.59 -9.26
CA THR A 77 -4.21 -9.89 -8.87
C THR A 77 -3.57 -10.61 -10.06
N ASP A 78 -2.71 -11.60 -9.79
CA ASP A 78 -2.16 -12.49 -10.82
C ASP A 78 -3.31 -13.13 -11.65
N PRO A 79 -3.34 -12.93 -12.98
CA PRO A 79 -4.30 -13.56 -13.89
C PRO A 79 -4.31 -15.09 -13.85
N THR A 80 -3.19 -15.70 -13.48
CA THR A 80 -3.00 -17.16 -13.38
C THR A 80 -3.18 -17.69 -11.96
N GLY A 81 -3.26 -16.80 -10.97
CA GLY A 81 -3.43 -17.13 -9.56
C GLY A 81 -4.88 -17.37 -9.13
N TYR A 82 -5.08 -17.56 -7.82
CA TYR A 82 -6.38 -17.91 -7.21
C TYR A 82 -7.50 -16.91 -7.57
N TYR A 83 -7.20 -15.61 -7.53
CA TYR A 83 -8.16 -14.53 -7.81
C TYR A 83 -8.23 -14.15 -9.30
N ARG A 84 -7.49 -14.83 -10.18
CA ARG A 84 -7.62 -14.80 -11.66
C ARG A 84 -7.69 -13.40 -12.28
N GLY A 85 -6.87 -12.46 -11.81
CA GLY A 85 -6.82 -11.13 -12.39
C GLY A 85 -7.91 -10.18 -11.93
N ALA A 86 -8.64 -10.53 -10.86
CA ALA A 86 -9.56 -9.62 -10.19
C ALA A 86 -8.87 -8.31 -9.80
N VAL A 87 -9.64 -7.22 -9.86
CA VAL A 87 -9.18 -5.87 -9.53
C VAL A 87 -9.85 -5.43 -8.24
N TYR A 88 -9.05 -5.12 -7.23
CA TYR A 88 -9.46 -4.56 -5.96
C TYR A 88 -8.93 -3.14 -5.80
N HIS A 89 -9.66 -2.30 -5.06
CA HIS A 89 -9.24 -0.94 -4.76
C HIS A 89 -9.94 -0.41 -3.52
N GLY A 90 -9.40 0.69 -3.01
CA GLY A 90 -10.05 1.48 -1.97
C GLY A 90 -9.14 2.58 -1.45
N THR A 91 -9.35 2.96 -0.19
CA THR A 91 -8.63 4.08 0.44
C THR A 91 -7.61 3.58 1.45
N ILE A 92 -6.59 4.38 1.73
CA ILE A 92 -5.52 4.03 2.67
C ILE A 92 -5.06 5.27 3.41
N GLN A 93 -4.72 5.11 4.69
CA GLN A 93 -4.07 6.14 5.49
C GLN A 93 -2.90 5.52 6.25
N LEU A 94 -1.74 6.16 6.12
CA LEU A 94 -0.45 5.74 6.66
C LEU A 94 0.19 6.86 7.47
N ILE A 95 0.93 6.49 8.51
CA ILE A 95 1.77 7.37 9.31
C ILE A 95 3.23 7.08 8.94
N ILE A 96 3.93 8.12 8.50
CA ILE A 96 5.35 8.10 8.16
C ILE A 96 6.17 8.12 9.45
N SER A 97 7.14 7.21 9.56
CA SER A 97 8.04 7.17 10.70
C SER A 97 9.01 8.36 10.69
N PRO A 98 9.54 8.80 11.86
CA PRO A 98 10.42 9.97 11.96
C PRO A 98 11.63 9.96 11.01
N HIS A 99 12.15 8.76 10.70
CA HIS A 99 13.31 8.57 9.82
C HIS A 99 12.94 8.33 8.35
N ALA A 100 11.65 8.38 7.98
CA ALA A 100 11.16 8.10 6.64
C ALA A 100 11.63 6.73 6.11
N ARG A 101 11.70 5.73 6.99
CA ARG A 101 12.08 4.33 6.68
C ARG A 101 10.95 3.33 6.85
N ALA A 102 9.81 3.77 7.37
CA ALA A 102 8.61 2.96 7.50
C ALA A 102 7.37 3.85 7.35
N MET A 103 6.29 3.29 6.81
CA MET A 103 4.95 3.87 6.87
C MET A 103 3.97 2.80 7.32
N ASN A 104 3.18 3.08 8.37
CA ASN A 104 2.27 2.11 8.96
C ASN A 104 0.86 2.68 9.03
N GLY A 105 -0.14 1.88 8.73
CA GLY A 105 -1.52 2.31 8.84
C GLY A 105 -2.50 1.23 8.42
N ARG A 106 -3.63 1.64 7.84
CA ARG A 106 -4.71 0.74 7.49
C ARG A 106 -5.35 1.13 6.17
N TRP A 107 -5.93 0.14 5.51
CA TRP A 107 -6.68 0.30 4.28
C TRP A 107 -8.17 0.00 4.49
N LEU A 108 -8.99 0.53 3.59
CA LEU A 108 -10.38 0.15 3.37
C LEU A 108 -10.55 -0.27 1.90
N GLY A 109 -11.41 -1.25 1.66
CA GLY A 109 -11.73 -1.77 0.33
C GLY A 109 -12.99 -2.64 0.41
N PHE A 110 -13.28 -3.42 -0.62
CA PHE A 110 -14.49 -4.24 -0.66
C PHE A 110 -14.20 -5.69 -1.06
N GLY A 111 -14.97 -6.61 -0.49
CA GLY A 111 -14.97 -8.04 -0.84
C GLY A 111 -16.01 -8.38 -1.92
N LYS A 112 -16.09 -9.67 -2.26
CA LYS A 112 -17.04 -10.21 -3.25
C LYS A 112 -18.52 -9.95 -2.90
N ASP A 113 -18.83 -9.81 -1.61
CA ASP A 113 -20.20 -9.62 -1.10
C ASP A 113 -20.53 -8.13 -0.87
N PHE A 114 -19.76 -7.21 -1.48
CA PHE A 114 -19.88 -5.75 -1.33
C PHE A 114 -19.77 -5.24 0.12
N VAL A 115 -19.21 -6.05 1.01
CA VAL A 115 -18.86 -5.65 2.37
C VAL A 115 -17.56 -4.87 2.36
N VAL A 116 -17.54 -3.74 3.05
CA VAL A 116 -16.32 -2.95 3.25
C VAL A 116 -15.43 -3.68 4.26
N ASN A 117 -14.22 -3.99 3.81
CA ASN A 117 -13.19 -4.64 4.60
C ASN A 117 -12.09 -3.65 4.96
N SER A 118 -11.33 -3.99 6.01
CA SER A 118 -10.16 -3.24 6.43
C SER A 118 -9.05 -4.19 6.85
N GLY A 119 -7.81 -3.71 6.77
CA GLY A 119 -6.65 -4.44 7.24
C GLY A 119 -5.47 -3.52 7.46
N ASP A 120 -4.42 -4.08 8.04
CA ASP A 120 -3.20 -3.32 8.32
C ASP A 120 -2.35 -3.24 7.05
N TRP A 121 -1.60 -2.14 6.92
CA TRP A 121 -0.69 -1.91 5.81
C TRP A 121 0.62 -1.35 6.33
N HIS A 122 1.71 -1.98 5.90
CA HIS A 122 3.08 -1.60 6.23
C HIS A 122 3.88 -1.39 4.94
N LEU A 123 4.59 -0.28 4.86
CA LEU A 123 5.63 -0.02 3.87
C LEU A 123 6.96 0.10 4.59
N GLU A 124 7.96 -0.68 4.19
CA GLU A 124 9.30 -0.67 4.77
C GLU A 124 10.32 -0.34 3.69
N TRP A 125 11.24 0.58 3.98
CA TRP A 125 12.30 0.94 3.04
C TRP A 125 13.24 -0.25 2.83
N ILE A 126 13.56 -0.56 1.57
CA ILE A 126 14.58 -1.56 1.22
C ILE A 126 15.90 -0.82 1.01
N GLU A 127 16.91 -1.12 1.83
CA GLU A 127 18.27 -0.60 1.63
C GLU A 127 18.78 -0.99 0.23
N ALA A 128 19.40 -0.04 -0.46
CA ALA A 128 20.03 -0.24 -1.76
C ALA A 128 21.50 -0.63 -1.59
#